data_AF-A0AAD4CPP8-F1
#
_entry.id   AF-A0AAD4CPP8-F1
#
_cell.length_a   1.000
_cell.length_b   1.000
_cell.length_c   1.000
_cell.angle_alpha   90.00
_cell.angle_beta   90.00
_cell.angle_gamma   90.00
#
_symmetry.space_group_name_H-M   'P 1'
#
loop_
_entity.id
_entity.type
_entity.pdbx_description
1 polymer ?
#
loop_
_entity_poly.entity_id
_entity_poly.type
_entity_poly.pdbx_seq_one_letter_code
_entity_poly.pdbx_strand_id
1 'polypeptide(L)'
;MKKSLLLSLQAAVALGAVLPALQTSNRTSLTFPVSPPVFRPSASPLSNDALDKRQSSDPCAGVVCPQDYACDDAACLLTNIDICLGQNMCPEGSGCDHQGQFVVCIADGSVICGSGTCPTASSTCEPTPTLTQQVGEFEYLGCFVDSSDARVLDGDSFTDNSISVDDCVNYAIANGFRYAGVEFGSECHVGNILQSQDQMSDSDCSQLCAGDASEYCGSGGRIQIYQNPNLRAPKSYAAFGDSFSSGIGAGKFINQGQDGRDNPCARMTGSYPYQLWQLDPFQKQYAWRDFYSCSGDVLDGIDAQVASLPEKVDFATLSISGNDFGFANVVVNCVYPWGITGINAQANCDNALNQARQAIGNEANWAKYRDKANLVISQALNPEGVLFITGYAKFFAPPVKGDKCDDTYFLDIFWVGRKLKMTYTTRQAMNQFVEEVNAKIQTEVIDQIGLINKAVYINIDDPKTWNGHRFCEPANDDDPVGRGAKAEEVWFNDITTVLDEKGDWNPALTNSEVAVWDAWAASLPANFTDEPGFGGAASRYQQNSCFHPKAAAHRVTALKISLWLSQNGHW
;
A
#
# COMPACT_ATOMS: atom_id res chain seq x y z
N MET A 1 -69.47 12.10 28.26
CA MET A 1 -69.81 13.49 27.85
C MET A 1 -69.13 13.73 26.50
N LYS A 2 -69.86 14.11 25.42
CA LYS A 2 -69.75 15.40 24.69
C LYS A 2 -68.29 15.86 24.45
N LYS A 3 -67.76 16.15 23.24
CA LYS A 3 -68.19 16.35 21.82
C LYS A 3 -66.99 15.96 20.91
N SER A 4 -67.07 15.41 19.69
CA SER A 4 -67.62 15.88 18.39
C SER A 4 -66.89 17.02 17.67
N LEU A 5 -66.08 16.67 16.65
CA LEU A 5 -65.83 17.27 15.29
C LEU A 5 -64.57 16.58 14.71
N LEU A 6 -64.44 16.04 13.48
CA LEU A 6 -65.31 15.83 12.29
C LEU A 6 -65.43 16.99 11.26
N LEU A 7 -64.69 16.90 10.13
CA LEU A 7 -64.96 17.27 8.71
C LEU A 7 -63.60 17.10 7.95
N SER A 8 -63.36 16.26 6.91
CA SER A 8 -63.93 16.14 5.54
C SER A 8 -63.50 17.29 4.58
N LEU A 9 -63.18 17.15 3.28
CA LEU A 9 -62.92 16.02 2.36
C LEU A 9 -62.46 16.62 0.99
N GLN A 10 -61.75 15.87 0.12
CA GLN A 10 -61.66 16.08 -1.36
C GLN A 10 -61.04 17.41 -1.89
N ALA A 11 -60.78 17.62 -3.20
CA ALA A 11 -60.14 16.78 -4.25
C ALA A 11 -60.01 17.60 -5.57
N ALA A 12 -58.87 17.51 -6.27
CA ALA A 12 -58.65 17.81 -7.71
C ALA A 12 -57.22 17.35 -8.06
N VAL A 13 -56.87 16.58 -9.10
CA VAL A 13 -57.47 16.20 -10.41
C VAL A 13 -57.43 17.27 -11.50
N ALA A 14 -56.33 17.28 -12.27
CA ALA A 14 -56.28 17.36 -13.74
C ALA A 14 -54.89 16.87 -14.18
N LEU A 15 -54.71 15.71 -14.84
CA LEU A 15 -55.00 15.36 -16.25
C LEU A 15 -54.02 15.99 -17.27
N GLY A 16 -53.28 15.11 -17.96
CA GLY A 16 -52.29 15.46 -18.98
C GLY A 16 -51.54 14.23 -19.51
N ALA A 17 -52.26 13.21 -19.99
CA ALA A 17 -51.68 11.96 -20.48
C ALA A 17 -51.44 12.00 -22.00
N VAL A 18 -50.31 11.46 -22.47
CA VAL A 18 -50.17 10.73 -23.75
C VAL A 18 -49.10 9.63 -23.63
N LEU A 19 -49.50 8.40 -23.94
CA LEU A 19 -48.71 7.20 -24.27
C LEU A 19 -49.02 6.85 -25.76
N PRO A 20 -48.44 5.83 -26.42
CA PRO A 20 -47.26 5.00 -26.11
C PRO A 20 -46.29 4.84 -27.32
N ALA A 21 -45.20 4.07 -27.15
CA ALA A 21 -44.68 3.21 -28.22
C ALA A 21 -43.94 1.99 -27.63
N LEU A 22 -44.43 0.78 -27.89
CA LEU A 22 -43.62 -0.44 -27.74
C LEU A 22 -42.76 -0.62 -29.00
N GLN A 23 -41.53 -1.10 -28.84
CA GLN A 23 -41.00 -2.07 -29.80
C GLN A 23 -40.01 -3.05 -29.15
N THR A 24 -40.19 -4.31 -29.51
CA THR A 24 -39.36 -5.46 -29.13
C THR A 24 -38.15 -5.58 -30.07
N SER A 25 -36.98 -5.98 -29.57
CA SER A 25 -36.07 -6.87 -30.34
C SER A 25 -34.88 -7.41 -29.52
N ASN A 26 -34.79 -8.74 -29.50
CA ASN A 26 -33.61 -9.60 -29.47
C ASN A 26 -32.40 -9.39 -28.53
N ARG A 27 -32.11 -10.51 -27.85
CA ARG A 27 -30.76 -10.92 -27.43
C ARG A 27 -29.76 -10.80 -28.59
N THR A 28 -28.57 -10.27 -28.31
CA THR A 28 -27.34 -10.81 -28.90
C THR A 28 -26.29 -10.92 -27.80
N SER A 29 -25.59 -12.05 -27.74
CA SER A 29 -24.48 -12.24 -26.80
C SER A 29 -23.28 -11.44 -27.27
N LEU A 30 -22.67 -10.66 -26.38
CA LEU A 30 -21.32 -10.13 -26.55
C LEU A 30 -20.49 -10.50 -25.32
N THR A 31 -19.66 -11.51 -25.49
CA THR A 31 -18.57 -11.86 -24.59
C THR A 31 -17.49 -10.78 -24.66
N PHE A 32 -17.20 -10.12 -23.54
CA PHE A 32 -16.03 -9.26 -23.40
C PHE A 32 -14.91 -10.04 -22.71
N PRO A 33 -13.72 -10.19 -23.31
CA PRO A 33 -12.58 -10.82 -22.65
C PRO A 33 -12.00 -9.89 -21.57
N VAL A 34 -11.66 -10.46 -20.42
CA VAL A 34 -11.01 -9.76 -19.31
C VAL A 34 -9.52 -9.63 -19.60
N SER A 35 -8.98 -8.41 -19.56
CA SER A 35 -7.53 -8.13 -19.50
C SER A 35 -7.31 -6.74 -18.89
N PRO A 36 -6.26 -6.54 -18.06
CA PRO A 36 -6.04 -5.29 -17.34
C PRO A 36 -5.51 -4.15 -18.23
N PRO A 37 -5.72 -2.88 -17.84
CA PRO A 37 -5.22 -1.74 -18.61
C PRO A 37 -3.69 -1.62 -18.51
N VAL A 38 -3.03 -1.62 -19.68
CA VAL A 38 -1.62 -1.26 -19.81
C VAL A 38 -1.55 0.26 -19.99
N PHE A 39 -0.82 0.96 -19.11
CA PHE A 39 -0.49 2.36 -19.31
C PHE A 39 0.38 2.51 -20.57
N ARG A 40 -0.07 3.32 -21.53
CA ARG A 40 0.75 3.88 -22.61
C ARG A 40 0.47 5.37 -22.70
N PRO A 41 1.49 6.25 -22.68
CA PRO A 41 1.29 7.67 -22.92
C PRO A 41 0.83 7.92 -24.36
N SER A 42 0.06 9.00 -24.52
CA SER A 42 -0.63 9.35 -25.77
C SER A 42 0.28 10.00 -26.80
N ALA A 43 0.23 9.49 -28.03
CA ALA A 43 0.63 10.23 -29.23
C ALA A 43 -0.46 10.03 -30.31
N SER A 44 -1.04 11.13 -30.79
CA SER A 44 -2.08 11.09 -31.84
C SER A 44 -1.45 10.86 -33.22
N PRO A 45 -2.15 10.17 -34.14
CA PRO A 45 -1.56 9.77 -35.43
C PRO A 45 -1.56 10.91 -36.44
N LEU A 46 -0.40 11.17 -37.06
CA LEU A 46 -0.32 11.89 -38.33
C LEU A 46 -0.43 10.91 -39.51
N SER A 47 -1.03 11.37 -40.60
CA SER A 47 -1.36 10.58 -41.78
C SER A 47 -0.13 10.11 -42.57
N ASN A 48 -0.23 8.92 -43.15
CA ASN A 48 0.77 8.40 -44.10
C ASN A 48 0.83 9.26 -45.37
N ASP A 49 1.87 10.08 -45.50
CA ASP A 49 2.39 10.55 -46.79
C ASP A 49 3.87 10.94 -46.63
N ALA A 50 4.75 9.92 -46.52
CA ALA A 50 6.20 9.98 -46.82
C ALA A 50 6.88 8.63 -46.48
N LEU A 51 6.78 7.64 -47.37
CA LEU A 51 7.87 6.67 -47.47
C LEU A 51 9.03 7.38 -48.20
N ASP A 52 10.08 7.73 -47.47
CA ASP A 52 11.48 7.31 -47.68
C ASP A 52 12.46 8.26 -46.96
N LYS A 53 13.67 7.76 -46.64
CA LYS A 53 14.81 8.34 -45.88
C LYS A 53 14.89 8.00 -44.39
N ARG A 54 15.87 7.13 -44.08
CA ARG A 54 16.58 7.07 -42.80
C ARG A 54 17.93 7.79 -42.93
N GLN A 55 18.57 8.05 -41.79
CA GLN A 55 19.98 8.44 -41.59
C GLN A 55 20.35 9.93 -41.79
N SER A 56 21.40 10.33 -41.05
CA SER A 56 22.05 11.65 -40.96
C SER A 56 21.35 12.71 -40.10
N SER A 57 21.74 12.80 -38.83
CA SER A 57 21.69 14.03 -38.05
C SER A 57 22.85 14.94 -38.48
N ASP A 58 22.53 16.02 -39.20
CA ASP A 58 23.50 16.99 -39.72
C ASP A 58 24.16 17.80 -38.57
N PRO A 59 25.50 17.76 -38.41
CA PRO A 59 26.21 18.48 -37.36
C PRO A 59 26.33 20.01 -37.62
N CYS A 60 25.87 20.52 -38.76
CA CYS A 60 26.05 21.92 -39.16
C CYS A 60 24.80 22.82 -38.99
N ALA A 61 23.77 22.34 -38.29
CA ALA A 61 22.51 23.06 -38.05
C ALA A 61 22.71 24.34 -37.17
N GLY A 62 23.11 25.45 -37.79
CA GLY A 62 23.20 26.76 -37.15
C GLY A 62 24.31 27.69 -37.65
N VAL A 63 25.21 27.23 -38.54
CA VAL A 63 26.36 28.02 -39.01
C VAL A 63 26.00 28.85 -40.24
N VAL A 64 26.27 30.16 -40.21
CA VAL A 64 26.08 31.07 -41.36
C VAL A 64 27.41 31.29 -42.08
N CYS A 65 27.53 30.77 -43.30
CA CYS A 65 28.71 30.97 -44.15
C CYS A 65 28.66 32.32 -44.92
N PRO A 66 29.82 32.93 -45.24
CA PRO A 66 29.91 34.02 -46.22
C PRO A 66 29.43 33.58 -47.61
N GLN A 67 28.91 34.52 -48.42
CA GLN A 67 27.95 34.24 -49.50
C GLN A 67 28.41 33.42 -50.73
N ASP A 68 29.66 32.96 -50.80
CA ASP A 68 30.22 32.37 -52.03
C ASP A 68 30.60 30.87 -51.95
N TYR A 69 30.22 30.14 -50.89
CA TYR A 69 30.49 28.70 -50.73
C TYR A 69 29.26 27.88 -50.30
N ALA A 70 29.15 26.66 -50.82
CA ALA A 70 28.10 25.68 -50.49
C ALA A 70 28.60 24.66 -49.46
N CYS A 71 27.71 24.16 -48.59
CA CYS A 71 28.04 23.47 -47.34
C CYS A 71 28.44 21.99 -47.45
N ASP A 72 28.89 21.50 -48.62
CA ASP A 72 29.07 20.06 -48.87
C ASP A 72 30.55 19.60 -48.89
N ASP A 73 31.52 20.52 -48.71
CA ASP A 73 32.95 20.23 -48.78
C ASP A 73 33.67 20.29 -47.41
N ALA A 74 34.49 19.26 -47.14
CA ALA A 74 35.31 19.12 -45.93
C ALA A 74 36.36 20.25 -45.71
N ALA A 75 36.49 21.18 -46.64
CA ALA A 75 37.31 22.38 -46.51
C ALA A 75 36.83 23.33 -45.41
N CYS A 76 35.52 23.37 -45.10
CA CYS A 76 34.98 24.33 -44.13
C CYS A 76 35.43 24.06 -42.68
N LEU A 77 35.77 22.80 -42.35
CA LEU A 77 36.36 22.44 -41.04
C LEU A 77 37.78 22.99 -40.87
N LEU A 78 38.57 23.03 -41.95
CA LEU A 78 39.98 23.44 -41.90
C LEU A 78 40.13 24.96 -41.71
N THR A 79 39.27 25.77 -42.32
CA THR A 79 39.33 27.23 -42.19
C THR A 79 39.01 27.77 -40.80
N ASN A 80 38.21 27.07 -39.99
CA ASN A 80 37.93 27.49 -38.61
C ASN A 80 39.10 27.21 -37.66
N ILE A 81 39.99 26.26 -38.00
CA ILE A 81 41.23 26.01 -37.25
C ILE A 81 42.22 27.17 -37.48
N ASP A 82 42.37 27.65 -38.73
CA ASP A 82 43.21 28.82 -39.03
C ASP A 82 42.73 30.11 -38.33
N ILE A 83 41.43 30.25 -38.05
CA ILE A 83 40.89 31.40 -37.30
C ILE A 83 41.31 31.35 -35.82
N CYS A 84 41.45 30.15 -35.22
CA CYS A 84 42.00 30.00 -33.87
C CYS A 84 43.51 30.28 -33.79
N LEU A 85 44.26 30.10 -34.88
CA LEU A 85 45.71 30.37 -34.93
C LEU A 85 46.08 31.87 -34.87
N GLY A 86 45.10 32.77 -34.74
CA GLY A 86 45.33 34.20 -34.49
C GLY A 86 45.83 34.53 -33.08
N GLN A 87 45.59 33.68 -32.07
CA GLN A 87 46.07 33.89 -30.69
C GLN A 87 46.47 32.56 -30.02
N ASN A 88 47.65 32.53 -29.41
CA ASN A 88 48.25 31.34 -28.76
C ASN A 88 47.48 30.90 -27.49
N MET A 89 46.29 30.32 -27.63
CA MET A 89 45.53 29.73 -26.54
C MET A 89 44.90 28.40 -26.99
N CYS A 90 45.40 27.30 -26.42
CA CYS A 90 44.79 25.97 -26.56
C CYS A 90 43.81 25.75 -25.39
N PRO A 91 42.66 25.08 -25.59
CA PRO A 91 41.76 24.71 -24.49
C PRO A 91 42.45 23.81 -23.45
N GLU A 92 42.04 23.91 -22.18
CA GLU A 92 42.54 23.04 -21.11
C GLU A 92 42.36 21.56 -21.49
N GLY A 93 43.43 20.77 -21.38
CA GLY A 93 43.47 19.36 -21.79
C GLY A 93 44.12 19.07 -23.15
N SER A 94 44.40 20.08 -23.99
CA SER A 94 45.07 19.87 -25.27
C SER A 94 46.59 20.13 -25.22
N GLY A 95 47.36 19.14 -25.69
CA GLY A 95 48.84 19.20 -25.74
C GLY A 95 49.36 19.39 -27.16
N CYS A 96 50.12 20.46 -27.39
CA CYS A 96 50.85 20.68 -28.65
C CYS A 96 52.26 20.10 -28.56
N ASP A 97 52.71 19.43 -29.62
CA ASP A 97 54.12 19.10 -29.78
C ASP A 97 54.92 20.31 -30.29
N HIS A 98 56.25 20.24 -30.19
CA HIS A 98 57.14 21.34 -30.63
C HIS A 98 57.26 21.47 -32.16
N GLN A 99 56.49 20.73 -32.95
CA GLN A 99 56.56 20.70 -34.42
C GLN A 99 55.28 21.27 -35.08
N GLY A 100 54.26 21.60 -34.30
CA GLY A 100 53.07 22.31 -34.77
C GLY A 100 51.96 21.41 -35.32
N GLN A 101 51.97 20.11 -35.00
CA GLN A 101 50.79 19.26 -35.19
C GLN A 101 49.82 19.45 -34.02
N PHE A 102 48.57 19.80 -34.34
CA PHE A 102 47.47 19.80 -33.38
C PHE A 102 46.78 18.44 -33.34
N VAL A 103 46.43 18.01 -32.13
CA VAL A 103 45.69 16.79 -31.83
C VAL A 103 44.39 17.20 -31.13
N VAL A 104 43.24 16.90 -31.74
CA VAL A 104 41.93 17.19 -31.14
C VAL A 104 41.30 15.88 -30.68
N CYS A 105 41.11 15.74 -29.37
CA CYS A 105 40.23 14.73 -28.79
C CYS A 105 38.78 15.19 -28.96
N ILE A 106 37.91 14.32 -29.51
CA ILE A 106 36.46 14.52 -29.45
C ILE A 106 35.84 13.55 -28.43
N ALA A 107 34.62 13.86 -27.97
CA ALA A 107 34.01 13.24 -26.78
C ALA A 107 33.75 11.73 -26.88
N ASP A 108 33.81 11.14 -28.08
CA ASP A 108 33.71 9.69 -28.32
C ASP A 108 35.07 8.96 -28.26
N GLY A 109 36.13 9.64 -27.84
CA GLY A 109 37.49 9.10 -27.76
C GLY A 109 38.28 9.13 -29.08
N SER A 110 37.67 9.59 -30.18
CA SER A 110 38.35 9.69 -31.48
C SER A 110 39.38 10.81 -31.50
N VAL A 111 40.46 10.60 -32.27
CA VAL A 111 41.58 11.53 -32.43
C VAL A 111 41.57 12.12 -33.85
N ILE A 112 41.48 13.45 -33.96
CA ILE A 112 41.61 14.15 -35.24
C ILE A 112 42.99 14.82 -35.31
N CYS A 113 43.80 14.38 -36.29
CA CYS A 113 45.13 14.91 -36.56
C CYS A 113 45.11 15.81 -37.82
N GLY A 114 45.67 17.01 -37.72
CA GLY A 114 45.56 18.04 -38.78
C GLY A 114 46.24 17.75 -40.12
N SER A 115 47.13 16.75 -40.19
CA SER A 115 47.85 16.41 -41.44
C SER A 115 48.40 14.98 -41.44
N GLY A 116 47.64 14.05 -42.02
CA GLY A 116 48.08 12.68 -42.27
C GLY A 116 48.11 11.77 -41.04
N THR A 117 48.70 10.57 -41.21
CA THR A 117 48.71 9.49 -40.21
C THR A 117 49.32 9.93 -38.88
N CYS A 118 48.54 9.89 -37.81
CA CYS A 118 49.00 10.21 -36.45
C CYS A 118 50.21 9.32 -36.05
N PRO A 119 51.23 9.86 -35.38
CA PRO A 119 52.38 9.07 -34.93
C PRO A 119 51.96 8.00 -33.91
N THR A 120 52.51 6.79 -34.04
CA THR A 120 52.17 5.62 -33.21
C THR A 120 52.79 5.68 -31.80
N ALA A 121 52.49 6.75 -31.06
CA ALA A 121 53.05 7.02 -29.73
C ALA A 121 51.94 7.35 -28.70
N SER A 122 51.15 6.33 -28.35
CA SER A 122 50.48 6.16 -27.05
C SER A 122 49.77 7.37 -26.39
N SER A 123 49.21 8.30 -27.17
CA SER A 123 48.29 9.33 -26.67
C SER A 123 46.86 8.85 -26.88
N THR A 124 46.37 7.96 -26.01
CA THR A 124 44.92 7.69 -25.94
C THR A 124 44.23 8.95 -25.41
N CYS A 125 43.23 9.45 -26.14
CA CYS A 125 42.28 10.43 -25.62
C CYS A 125 41.29 9.71 -24.70
N GLU A 126 41.79 9.07 -23.64
CA GLU A 126 40.92 8.59 -22.58
C GLU A 126 40.41 9.82 -21.80
N PRO A 127 39.09 10.01 -21.69
CA PRO A 127 38.55 11.10 -20.90
C PRO A 127 39.03 10.94 -19.47
N THR A 128 39.55 12.02 -18.86
CA THR A 128 39.91 12.03 -17.43
C THR A 128 38.66 11.63 -16.64
N PRO A 129 38.67 10.49 -15.91
CA PRO A 129 37.44 10.02 -15.30
C PRO A 129 37.01 10.97 -14.18
N THR A 130 35.70 11.23 -14.11
CA THR A 130 35.10 12.21 -13.21
C THR A 130 34.14 11.57 -12.23
N LEU A 131 33.95 12.21 -11.08
CA LEU A 131 32.97 11.81 -10.08
C LEU A 131 31.65 12.50 -10.38
N THR A 132 30.72 11.78 -11.01
CA THR A 132 29.39 12.26 -11.37
C THR A 132 28.68 12.77 -10.13
N GLN A 133 28.36 14.07 -10.08
CA GLN A 133 27.78 14.72 -8.89
C GLN A 133 26.26 14.64 -8.84
N GLN A 134 25.60 14.51 -9.99
CA GLN A 134 24.14 14.51 -10.09
C GLN A 134 23.69 13.76 -11.35
N VAL A 135 22.67 12.91 -11.20
CA VAL A 135 21.96 12.26 -12.30
C VAL A 135 20.46 12.48 -12.10
N GLY A 136 19.87 13.37 -12.91
CA GLY A 136 18.48 13.78 -12.76
C GLY A 136 18.19 14.36 -11.37
N GLU A 137 17.32 13.70 -10.61
CA GLU A 137 17.00 14.08 -9.23
C GLU A 137 17.93 13.45 -8.16
N PHE A 138 18.86 12.57 -8.54
CA PHE A 138 19.78 11.94 -7.61
C PHE A 138 21.06 12.77 -7.50
N GLU A 139 21.44 13.11 -6.27
CA GLU A 139 22.70 13.78 -5.92
C GLU A 139 23.70 12.77 -5.34
N TYR A 140 24.99 12.95 -5.61
CA TYR A 140 26.05 12.15 -5.02
C TYR A 140 26.14 12.40 -3.50
N LEU A 141 26.02 11.33 -2.71
CA LEU A 141 26.02 11.39 -1.25
C LEU A 141 27.40 11.08 -0.64
N GLY A 142 28.22 10.28 -1.32
CA GLY A 142 29.57 9.91 -0.86
C GLY A 142 29.99 8.48 -1.20
N CYS A 143 31.27 8.19 -0.91
CA CYS A 143 31.85 6.85 -0.93
C CYS A 143 31.64 6.18 0.44
N PHE A 144 31.08 4.97 0.48
CA PHE A 144 30.78 4.23 1.71
C PHE A 144 31.48 2.86 1.74
N VAL A 145 31.70 2.33 2.94
CA VAL A 145 32.12 0.92 3.10
C VAL A 145 30.93 0.01 2.79
N ASP A 146 31.17 -1.03 1.98
CA ASP A 146 30.17 -2.07 1.71
C ASP A 146 30.75 -3.48 1.86
N SER A 147 29.88 -4.48 2.10
CA SER A 147 30.27 -5.89 2.19
C SER A 147 29.10 -6.85 2.01
N SER A 148 29.35 -8.07 1.52
CA SER A 148 28.32 -9.10 1.37
C SER A 148 27.63 -9.51 2.68
N ASP A 149 28.35 -9.41 3.81
CA ASP A 149 27.86 -9.81 5.14
C ASP A 149 27.13 -8.67 5.88
N ALA A 150 27.32 -7.43 5.43
CA ALA A 150 26.69 -6.22 5.95
C ALA A 150 26.60 -5.20 4.81
N ARG A 151 25.55 -5.33 3.98
CA ARG A 151 25.29 -4.42 2.86
C ARG A 151 24.82 -3.05 3.37
N VAL A 152 25.33 -1.98 2.79
CA VAL A 152 24.98 -0.60 3.17
C VAL A 152 23.61 -0.18 2.64
N LEU A 153 23.13 -0.80 1.55
CA LEU A 153 21.77 -0.64 1.03
C LEU A 153 20.92 -1.89 1.34
N ASP A 154 19.62 -1.69 1.54
CA ASP A 154 18.66 -2.71 1.98
C ASP A 154 17.81 -3.35 0.86
N GLY A 155 17.99 -2.93 -0.39
CA GLY A 155 17.14 -3.30 -1.51
C GLY A 155 17.76 -4.35 -2.45
N ASP A 156 17.52 -4.15 -3.75
CA ASP A 156 17.87 -5.08 -4.82
C ASP A 156 19.28 -4.81 -5.36
N SER A 157 19.86 -5.78 -6.08
CA SER A 157 21.15 -5.59 -6.76
C SER A 157 21.35 -6.48 -7.97
N PHE A 158 22.15 -6.01 -8.91
CA PHE A 158 22.53 -6.75 -10.11
C PHE A 158 23.95 -6.40 -10.58
N THR A 159 24.51 -7.26 -11.42
CA THR A 159 25.83 -7.10 -12.02
C THR A 159 25.72 -7.16 -13.53
N ASP A 160 26.24 -6.14 -14.23
CA ASP A 160 26.37 -6.14 -15.68
C ASP A 160 27.66 -5.42 -16.10
N ASN A 161 28.28 -5.87 -17.21
CA ASN A 161 29.51 -5.27 -17.74
C ASN A 161 29.23 -4.01 -18.58
N SER A 162 27.97 -3.56 -18.69
CA SER A 162 27.63 -2.28 -19.31
C SER A 162 27.13 -1.20 -18.34
N ILE A 163 27.25 -1.37 -17.01
CA ILE A 163 26.75 -0.39 -16.04
C ILE A 163 27.55 0.91 -16.07
N SER A 164 26.87 2.04 -16.18
CA SER A 164 27.31 3.39 -15.77
C SER A 164 26.61 3.87 -14.48
N VAL A 165 26.93 5.07 -14.00
CA VAL A 165 26.18 5.70 -12.90
C VAL A 165 24.72 5.94 -13.34
N ASP A 166 24.53 6.45 -14.55
CA ASP A 166 23.22 6.67 -15.16
C ASP A 166 22.35 5.40 -15.18
N ASP A 167 22.89 4.23 -15.56
CA ASP A 167 22.10 3.00 -15.60
C ASP A 167 21.58 2.59 -14.22
N CYS A 168 22.43 2.70 -13.19
CA CYS A 168 22.05 2.34 -11.82
C CYS A 168 21.03 3.33 -11.23
N VAL A 169 21.19 4.63 -11.49
CA VAL A 169 20.22 5.67 -11.08
C VAL A 169 18.91 5.50 -11.84
N ASN A 170 18.93 5.22 -13.14
CA ASN A 170 17.72 4.95 -13.92
C ASN A 170 16.99 3.68 -13.44
N TYR A 171 17.71 2.65 -13.01
CA TYR A 171 17.11 1.48 -12.35
C TYR A 171 16.44 1.87 -11.02
N ALA A 172 17.08 2.71 -10.21
CA ALA A 172 16.49 3.22 -8.97
C ALA A 172 15.21 4.04 -9.24
N ILE A 173 15.23 4.96 -10.22
CA ILE A 173 14.06 5.73 -10.65
C ILE A 173 12.92 4.81 -11.11
N ALA A 174 13.23 3.84 -11.98
CA ALA A 174 12.23 2.95 -12.57
C ALA A 174 11.53 2.03 -11.54
N ASN A 175 12.19 1.75 -10.41
CA ASN A 175 11.69 0.86 -9.35
C ASN A 175 11.38 1.58 -8.03
N GLY A 176 11.44 2.92 -7.99
CA GLY A 176 11.08 3.71 -6.80
C GLY A 176 12.05 3.59 -5.63
N PHE A 177 13.35 3.37 -5.88
CA PHE A 177 14.37 3.36 -4.82
C PHE A 177 14.89 4.77 -4.54
N ARG A 178 15.11 5.09 -3.26
CA ARG A 178 15.71 6.37 -2.84
C ARG A 178 17.20 6.47 -3.14
N TYR A 179 17.90 5.37 -3.00
CA TYR A 179 19.34 5.27 -3.16
C TYR A 179 19.70 4.38 -4.34
N ALA A 180 20.66 4.84 -5.13
CA ALA A 180 21.41 4.04 -6.09
C ALA A 180 22.86 3.95 -5.63
N GLY A 181 23.52 2.83 -5.89
CA GLY A 181 24.86 2.57 -5.41
C GLY A 181 25.66 1.77 -6.42
N VAL A 182 26.78 2.31 -6.89
CA VAL A 182 27.66 1.61 -7.84
C VAL A 182 28.91 1.09 -7.13
N GLU A 183 29.17 -0.22 -7.27
CA GLU A 183 30.29 -0.93 -6.65
C GLU A 183 31.09 -1.69 -7.72
N PHE A 184 32.40 -1.82 -7.49
CA PHE A 184 33.30 -2.70 -8.26
C PHE A 184 33.21 -2.55 -9.79
N GLY A 185 32.91 -1.34 -10.29
CA GLY A 185 32.82 -0.99 -11.70
C GLY A 185 31.64 -1.61 -12.48
N SER A 186 30.95 -2.60 -11.92
CA SER A 186 29.99 -3.44 -12.66
C SER A 186 28.82 -3.95 -11.82
N GLU A 187 28.70 -3.53 -10.55
CA GLU A 187 27.56 -3.84 -9.69
C GLU A 187 26.73 -2.57 -9.46
N CYS A 188 25.41 -2.72 -9.56
CA CYS A 188 24.44 -1.74 -9.09
C CYS A 188 23.67 -2.34 -7.92
N HIS A 189 23.63 -1.60 -6.81
CA HIS A 189 22.84 -1.87 -5.63
C HIS A 189 21.86 -0.71 -5.45
N VAL A 190 20.62 -1.00 -5.07
CA VAL A 190 19.59 0.02 -4.84
C VAL A 190 18.93 -0.20 -3.49
N GLY A 191 18.37 0.84 -2.90
CA GLY A 191 17.79 0.74 -1.57
C GLY A 191 17.01 1.97 -1.13
N ASN A 192 16.42 1.87 0.06
CA ASN A 192 15.59 2.88 0.69
C ASN A 192 16.09 3.25 2.10
N ILE A 193 16.92 2.39 2.69
CA ILE A 193 17.58 2.59 3.96
C ILE A 193 19.09 2.47 3.76
N LEU A 194 19.81 3.49 4.19
CA LEU A 194 21.28 3.48 4.26
C LEU A 194 21.67 2.92 5.64
N GLN A 195 22.06 1.65 5.69
CA GLN A 195 22.22 0.87 6.92
C GLN A 195 23.47 1.23 7.74
N SER A 196 24.51 1.75 7.09
CA SER A 196 25.67 2.36 7.77
C SER A 196 25.91 3.78 7.25
N GLN A 197 26.54 4.61 8.09
CA GLN A 197 26.99 5.96 7.77
C GLN A 197 28.53 6.02 7.64
N ASP A 198 29.19 4.87 7.51
CA ASP A 198 30.65 4.74 7.42
C ASP A 198 31.17 5.22 6.05
N GLN A 199 31.31 6.55 5.93
CA GLN A 199 31.89 7.21 4.76
C GLN A 199 33.41 7.09 4.72
N MET A 200 33.94 6.98 3.50
CA MET A 200 35.35 6.93 3.14
C MET A 200 35.73 8.12 2.26
N SER A 201 37.00 8.22 1.87
CA SER A 201 37.42 9.19 0.85
C SER A 201 36.90 8.78 -0.52
N ASP A 202 36.46 9.73 -1.35
CA ASP A 202 36.08 9.46 -2.74
C ASP A 202 37.21 8.77 -3.54
N SER A 203 38.47 8.98 -3.15
CA SER A 203 39.64 8.29 -3.73
C SER A 203 39.64 6.78 -3.51
N ASP A 204 38.93 6.26 -2.50
CA ASP A 204 38.75 4.82 -2.27
C ASP A 204 37.69 4.23 -3.23
N CYS A 205 36.87 5.07 -3.87
CA CYS A 205 35.85 4.72 -4.85
C CYS A 205 36.29 5.09 -6.29
N SER A 206 37.50 4.67 -6.69
CA SER A 206 38.19 5.11 -7.92
C SER A 206 38.29 4.05 -9.03
N GLN A 207 37.53 2.95 -8.96
CA GLN A 207 37.36 2.02 -10.06
C GLN A 207 36.44 2.62 -11.14
N LEU A 208 36.77 2.43 -12.41
CA LEU A 208 35.96 2.96 -13.53
C LEU A 208 34.70 2.12 -13.75
N CYS A 209 33.64 2.76 -14.25
CA CYS A 209 32.43 2.05 -14.68
C CYS A 209 32.73 1.20 -15.93
N ALA A 210 32.15 0.00 -16.00
CA ALA A 210 32.33 -0.92 -17.12
C ALA A 210 31.57 -0.47 -18.38
N GLY A 211 30.44 0.23 -18.20
CA GLY A 211 29.67 0.87 -19.27
C GLY A 211 30.23 2.20 -19.77
N ASP A 212 30.85 3.00 -18.88
CA ASP A 212 31.42 4.30 -19.22
C ASP A 212 32.74 4.56 -18.47
N ALA A 213 33.87 4.48 -19.17
CA ALA A 213 35.19 4.71 -18.59
C ALA A 213 35.47 6.18 -18.22
N SER A 214 34.58 7.13 -18.53
CA SER A 214 34.66 8.52 -18.10
C SER A 214 34.09 8.77 -16.69
N GLU A 215 33.47 7.76 -16.08
CA GLU A 215 32.89 7.81 -14.74
C GLU A 215 33.58 6.81 -13.77
N TYR A 216 33.55 7.13 -12.47
CA TYR A 216 33.93 6.18 -11.42
C TYR A 216 32.69 5.42 -10.89
N CYS A 217 32.82 4.11 -10.66
CA CYS A 217 31.78 3.24 -10.11
C CYS A 217 32.29 2.44 -8.89
N GLY A 218 32.60 3.14 -7.80
CA GLY A 218 33.02 2.52 -6.54
C GLY A 218 34.43 1.89 -6.61
N SER A 219 34.66 0.86 -5.79
CA SER A 219 35.75 -0.13 -5.83
C SER A 219 35.27 -1.39 -5.10
N GLY A 220 36.08 -2.44 -4.98
CA GLY A 220 35.70 -3.63 -4.19
C GLY A 220 35.55 -3.32 -2.70
N GLY A 221 34.35 -3.52 -2.14
CA GLY A 221 34.00 -3.15 -0.77
C GLY A 221 33.88 -1.64 -0.54
N ARG A 222 33.68 -0.86 -1.61
CA ARG A 222 33.56 0.60 -1.61
C ARG A 222 32.50 1.03 -2.61
N ILE A 223 31.36 1.49 -2.12
CA ILE A 223 30.21 1.82 -2.96
C ILE A 223 30.03 3.34 -3.01
N GLN A 224 29.87 3.89 -4.22
CA GLN A 224 29.44 5.28 -4.38
C GLN A 224 27.93 5.35 -4.29
N ILE A 225 27.41 6.10 -3.33
CA ILE A 225 25.97 6.24 -3.11
C ILE A 225 25.47 7.54 -3.71
N TYR A 226 24.37 7.44 -4.43
CA TYR A 226 23.55 8.50 -4.97
C TYR A 226 22.20 8.48 -4.28
N GLN A 227 21.65 9.62 -3.92
CA GLN A 227 20.38 9.76 -3.21
C GLN A 227 19.46 10.70 -3.96
N ASN A 228 18.19 10.34 -4.15
CA ASN A 228 17.16 11.35 -4.42
C ASN A 228 16.69 11.97 -3.07
N PRO A 229 16.92 13.27 -2.82
CA PRO A 229 16.51 13.92 -1.56
C PRO A 229 15.01 14.15 -1.44
N ASN A 230 14.28 14.15 -2.56
CA ASN A 230 12.81 14.21 -2.57
C ASN A 230 12.21 12.87 -2.10
N LEU A 231 12.87 11.75 -2.41
CA LEU A 231 12.43 10.44 -1.96
C LEU A 231 12.78 10.23 -0.47
N ARG A 232 11.90 10.63 0.45
CA ARG A 232 12.13 10.50 1.90
C ARG A 232 11.29 9.39 2.53
N ALA A 233 11.95 8.52 3.32
CA ALA A 233 11.26 7.60 4.21
C ALA A 233 10.38 8.38 5.22
N PRO A 234 9.17 7.87 5.54
CA PRO A 234 8.27 8.53 6.48
C PRO A 234 8.88 8.57 7.88
N LYS A 235 8.63 9.64 8.65
CA LYS A 235 9.23 9.84 9.98
C LYS A 235 8.21 9.77 11.11
N SER A 236 6.93 9.73 10.76
CA SER A 236 5.81 9.89 11.69
C SER A 236 4.57 9.14 11.18
N TYR A 237 3.80 8.57 12.11
CA TYR A 237 2.65 7.72 11.80
C TYR A 237 1.57 7.80 12.87
N ALA A 238 0.32 7.98 12.43
CA ALA A 238 -0.88 7.94 13.28
C ALA A 238 -1.83 6.79 12.91
N ALA A 239 -2.37 6.08 13.90
CA ALA A 239 -3.27 4.97 13.69
C ALA A 239 -4.71 5.29 14.14
N PHE A 240 -5.62 5.40 13.18
CA PHE A 240 -7.03 5.68 13.37
C PHE A 240 -7.90 4.46 13.07
N GLY A 241 -9.08 4.38 13.68
CA GLY A 241 -10.07 3.34 13.36
C GLY A 241 -10.77 2.66 14.53
N ASP A 242 -11.40 1.54 14.20
CA ASP A 242 -12.20 0.67 15.06
C ASP A 242 -11.38 -0.46 15.72
N SER A 243 -12.08 -1.50 16.17
CA SER A 243 -11.56 -2.74 16.76
C SER A 243 -10.64 -3.54 15.83
N PHE A 244 -10.81 -3.46 14.51
CA PHE A 244 -9.91 -4.09 13.52
C PHE A 244 -8.58 -3.34 13.38
N SER A 245 -8.47 -2.10 13.87
CA SER A 245 -7.19 -1.40 14.05
C SER A 245 -6.67 -1.50 15.48
N SER A 246 -7.52 -1.38 16.50
CA SER A 246 -7.09 -1.50 17.90
C SER A 246 -6.55 -2.90 18.24
N GLY A 247 -7.07 -3.94 17.57
CA GLY A 247 -6.65 -5.32 17.70
C GLY A 247 -7.22 -6.02 18.93
N ILE A 248 -8.50 -5.84 19.22
CA ILE A 248 -9.18 -6.52 20.34
C ILE A 248 -9.06 -8.05 20.21
N GLY A 249 -8.45 -8.70 21.21
CA GLY A 249 -8.16 -10.15 21.18
C GLY A 249 -6.82 -10.52 20.53
N ALA A 250 -6.05 -9.57 20.00
CA ALA A 250 -4.79 -9.85 19.31
C ALA A 250 -3.54 -9.82 20.21
N GLY A 251 -3.67 -9.89 21.53
CA GLY A 251 -2.53 -9.92 22.45
C GLY A 251 -2.85 -9.28 23.80
N LYS A 252 -1.91 -8.46 24.31
CA LYS A 252 -2.02 -7.74 25.59
C LYS A 252 -2.26 -6.25 25.37
N PHE A 253 -2.83 -5.56 26.34
CA PHE A 253 -2.93 -4.09 26.28
C PHE A 253 -1.54 -3.45 26.22
N ILE A 254 -1.33 -2.45 25.35
CA ILE A 254 -0.01 -1.85 25.15
C ILE A 254 0.47 -1.03 26.36
N ASN A 255 -0.45 -0.44 27.13
CA ASN A 255 -0.20 0.38 28.33
C ASN A 255 0.89 1.47 28.13
N GLN A 256 0.92 2.08 26.94
CA GLN A 256 1.96 2.99 26.43
C GLN A 256 1.42 4.14 25.57
N GLY A 257 0.11 4.17 25.24
CA GLY A 257 -0.51 5.22 24.43
C GLY A 257 -0.66 6.56 25.16
N GLN A 258 -0.47 7.68 24.44
CA GLN A 258 -0.42 9.02 25.04
C GLN A 258 -1.69 9.45 25.79
N ASP A 259 -2.87 9.10 25.25
CA ASP A 259 -4.16 9.52 25.80
C ASP A 259 -4.60 8.67 27.03
N GLY A 260 -3.82 7.66 27.42
CA GLY A 260 -4.12 6.77 28.54
C GLY A 260 -5.30 5.80 28.30
N ARG A 261 -5.86 5.73 27.09
CA ARG A 261 -7.08 4.95 26.78
C ARG A 261 -6.82 3.52 26.29
N ASP A 262 -5.63 2.94 26.50
CA ASP A 262 -5.27 1.64 25.89
C ASP A 262 -6.21 0.49 26.27
N ASN A 263 -6.55 0.36 27.56
CA ASN A 263 -7.54 -0.61 28.00
C ASN A 263 -8.93 -0.26 27.45
N PRO A 264 -9.50 0.94 27.68
CA PRO A 264 -10.81 1.29 27.15
C PRO A 264 -10.99 1.15 25.63
N CYS A 265 -9.96 1.48 24.85
CA CYS A 265 -9.95 1.34 23.40
C CYS A 265 -9.52 -0.04 22.90
N ALA A 266 -9.14 -0.97 23.79
CA ALA A 266 -8.57 -2.26 23.45
C ALA A 266 -7.44 -2.17 22.41
N ARG A 267 -6.46 -1.30 22.65
CA ARG A 267 -5.24 -1.17 21.83
C ARG A 267 -4.19 -2.19 22.26
N MET A 268 -3.84 -3.11 21.37
CA MET A 268 -3.11 -4.34 21.73
C MET A 268 -1.76 -4.52 21.03
N THR A 269 -0.87 -5.30 21.66
CA THR A 269 0.50 -5.57 21.19
C THR A 269 0.57 -6.34 19.87
N GLY A 270 -0.44 -7.14 19.53
CA GLY A 270 -0.53 -7.79 18.22
C GLY A 270 -1.47 -7.08 17.25
N SER A 271 -1.90 -5.86 17.52
CA SER A 271 -2.62 -5.04 16.54
C SER A 271 -1.72 -4.67 15.35
N TYR A 272 -2.28 -4.45 14.16
CA TYR A 272 -1.45 -4.11 12.99
C TYR A 272 -0.72 -2.75 13.17
N PRO A 273 -1.27 -1.72 13.84
CA PRO A 273 -0.53 -0.49 14.11
C PRO A 273 0.71 -0.70 14.99
N TYR A 274 0.58 -1.46 16.08
CA TYR A 274 1.71 -1.78 16.95
C TYR A 274 2.77 -2.60 16.20
N GLN A 275 2.32 -3.58 15.40
CA GLN A 275 3.22 -4.43 14.63
C GLN A 275 3.90 -3.69 13.46
N LEU A 276 3.25 -2.69 12.86
CA LEU A 276 3.83 -1.82 11.85
C LEU A 276 4.89 -0.91 12.47
N TRP A 277 4.66 -0.39 13.68
CA TRP A 277 5.70 0.30 14.42
C TRP A 277 6.90 -0.62 14.73
N GLN A 278 6.65 -1.87 15.16
CA GLN A 278 7.70 -2.86 15.42
C GLN A 278 8.47 -3.32 14.16
N LEU A 279 7.92 -3.13 12.96
CA LEU A 279 8.63 -3.33 11.69
C LEU A 279 9.60 -2.18 11.37
N ASP A 280 9.40 -1.02 11.99
CA ASP A 280 10.21 0.19 11.82
C ASP A 280 10.46 0.61 10.35
N PRO A 281 9.41 0.89 9.55
CA PRO A 281 9.57 1.55 8.26
C PRO A 281 10.05 3.01 8.37
N PHE A 282 10.27 3.52 9.60
CA PHE A 282 10.60 4.92 9.90
C PHE A 282 12.09 5.18 10.09
N GLN A 283 12.89 4.12 10.24
CA GLN A 283 14.25 4.12 10.79
C GLN A 283 14.24 4.51 12.29
N LYS A 284 14.83 3.65 13.13
CA LYS A 284 14.89 3.59 14.62
C LYS A 284 15.10 4.88 15.42
N GLN A 285 15.32 6.02 14.78
CA GLN A 285 15.57 7.33 15.38
C GLN A 285 14.29 8.10 15.77
N TYR A 286 13.10 7.71 15.29
CA TYR A 286 11.84 8.43 15.57
C TYR A 286 10.95 7.70 16.61
N ALA A 287 10.62 8.40 17.70
CA ALA A 287 9.89 7.83 18.83
C ALA A 287 8.35 7.88 18.64
N TRP A 288 7.80 6.85 17.99
CA TRP A 288 6.35 6.61 17.82
C TRP A 288 5.54 6.71 19.12
N ARG A 289 4.38 7.38 19.08
CA ARG A 289 3.38 7.33 20.16
C ARG A 289 1.91 7.63 19.75
N ASP A 290 1.55 7.70 18.46
CA ASP A 290 0.25 8.23 17.99
C ASP A 290 -0.76 7.14 17.58
N PHE A 291 -1.26 6.37 18.55
CA PHE A 291 -2.22 5.28 18.31
C PHE A 291 -3.59 5.61 18.94
N TYR A 292 -4.56 5.99 18.11
CA TYR A 292 -5.86 6.52 18.56
C TYR A 292 -7.06 5.61 18.28
N SER A 293 -6.88 4.51 17.54
CA SER A 293 -7.96 3.57 17.20
C SER A 293 -8.62 2.99 18.44
N CYS A 294 -9.94 2.81 18.39
CA CYS A 294 -10.75 2.44 19.54
C CYS A 294 -11.79 1.37 19.19
N SER A 295 -11.74 0.24 19.87
CA SER A 295 -12.76 -0.82 19.75
C SER A 295 -14.16 -0.26 19.99
N GLY A 296 -15.08 -0.53 19.08
CA GLY A 296 -16.43 0.01 19.14
C GLY A 296 -16.65 1.38 18.49
N ASP A 297 -15.61 2.03 17.95
CA ASP A 297 -15.83 3.27 17.20
C ASP A 297 -16.61 3.03 15.89
N VAL A 298 -17.38 4.06 15.55
CA VAL A 298 -18.11 4.24 14.29
C VAL A 298 -17.47 5.39 13.51
N LEU A 299 -17.93 5.66 12.28
CA LEU A 299 -17.41 6.76 11.45
C LEU A 299 -17.33 8.11 12.18
N ASP A 300 -18.30 8.46 13.02
CA ASP A 300 -18.30 9.71 13.80
C ASP A 300 -17.34 9.73 15.01
N GLY A 301 -16.68 8.60 15.32
CA GLY A 301 -15.60 8.54 16.32
C GLY A 301 -14.28 9.13 15.81
N ILE A 302 -14.07 9.13 14.48
CA ILE A 302 -12.82 9.57 13.86
C ILE A 302 -12.51 11.05 14.15
N ASP A 303 -13.53 11.91 14.31
CA ASP A 303 -13.34 13.32 14.64
C ASP A 303 -12.61 13.50 15.99
N ALA A 304 -12.96 12.70 16.99
CA ALA A 304 -12.32 12.73 18.30
C ALA A 304 -10.90 12.12 18.26
N GLN A 305 -10.69 11.10 17.43
CA GLN A 305 -9.35 10.52 17.24
C GLN A 305 -8.40 11.51 16.55
N VAL A 306 -8.83 12.14 15.45
CA VAL A 306 -8.03 13.13 14.72
C VAL A 306 -7.78 14.38 15.56
N ALA A 307 -8.76 14.87 16.31
CA ALA A 307 -8.60 16.01 17.21
C ALA A 307 -7.66 15.74 18.41
N SER A 308 -7.31 14.48 18.67
CA SER A 308 -6.36 14.09 19.72
C SER A 308 -4.91 14.03 19.24
N LEU A 309 -4.66 14.16 17.93
CA LEU A 309 -3.33 14.15 17.34
C LEU A 309 -2.62 15.50 17.60
N PRO A 310 -1.40 15.52 18.17
CA PRO A 310 -0.71 16.77 18.50
C PRO A 310 -0.13 17.48 17.27
N GLU A 311 0.41 16.72 16.31
CA GLU A 311 1.10 17.23 15.12
C GLU A 311 0.81 16.35 13.90
N LYS A 312 0.92 16.91 12.68
CA LYS A 312 0.68 16.19 11.44
C LYS A 312 1.76 15.13 11.17
N VAL A 313 1.33 14.00 10.61
CA VAL A 313 2.17 12.83 10.34
C VAL A 313 2.39 12.60 8.84
N ASP A 314 3.46 11.88 8.49
CA ASP A 314 3.80 11.54 7.10
C ASP A 314 2.91 10.42 6.53
N PHE A 315 2.35 9.54 7.37
CA PHE A 315 1.21 8.72 6.95
C PHE A 315 0.28 8.34 8.12
N ALA A 316 -0.93 7.90 7.79
CA ALA A 316 -1.87 7.34 8.74
C ALA A 316 -2.52 6.07 8.20
N THR A 317 -3.07 5.25 9.09
CA THR A 317 -3.92 4.10 8.73
C THR A 317 -5.33 4.29 9.27
N LEU A 318 -6.33 3.81 8.53
CA LEU A 318 -7.74 3.88 8.90
C LEU A 318 -8.46 2.54 8.62
N SER A 319 -8.89 1.86 9.67
CA SER A 319 -9.88 0.75 9.63
C SER A 319 -11.17 1.25 10.26
N ILE A 320 -12.26 1.43 9.52
CA ILE A 320 -13.51 1.96 10.09
C ILE A 320 -14.72 1.51 9.27
N SER A 321 -15.91 1.65 9.84
CA SER A 321 -17.27 1.36 9.30
C SER A 321 -17.88 0.00 9.60
N GLY A 322 -17.12 -0.98 10.12
CA GLY A 322 -17.68 -2.28 10.49
C GLY A 322 -18.85 -2.18 11.48
N ASN A 323 -18.76 -1.22 12.40
CA ASN A 323 -19.81 -0.93 13.39
C ASN A 323 -21.00 -0.16 12.81
N ASP A 324 -20.77 0.74 11.85
CA ASP A 324 -21.83 1.42 11.08
C ASP A 324 -22.63 0.45 10.20
N PHE A 325 -21.99 -0.60 9.68
CA PHE A 325 -22.62 -1.64 8.85
C PHE A 325 -23.10 -2.87 9.64
N GLY A 326 -22.92 -2.89 10.96
CA GLY A 326 -23.50 -3.90 11.85
C GLY A 326 -22.83 -5.27 11.85
N PHE A 327 -21.50 -5.33 11.69
CA PHE A 327 -20.71 -6.58 11.74
C PHE A 327 -21.05 -7.44 12.96
N ALA A 328 -21.04 -6.85 14.16
CA ALA A 328 -21.40 -7.55 15.41
C ALA A 328 -22.83 -8.13 15.40
N ASN A 329 -23.80 -7.41 14.80
CA ASN A 329 -25.18 -7.87 14.67
C ASN A 329 -25.30 -9.09 13.72
N VAL A 330 -24.52 -9.10 12.64
CA VAL A 330 -24.41 -10.27 11.74
C VAL A 330 -23.75 -11.45 12.47
N VAL A 331 -22.62 -11.25 13.15
CA VAL A 331 -21.92 -12.31 13.90
C VAL A 331 -22.81 -12.93 14.98
N VAL A 332 -23.46 -12.11 15.82
CA VAL A 332 -24.35 -12.61 16.88
C VAL A 332 -25.56 -13.36 16.33
N ASN A 333 -26.23 -12.86 15.28
CA ASN A 333 -27.43 -13.53 14.77
C ASN A 333 -27.15 -14.71 13.83
N CYS A 334 -26.01 -14.75 13.14
CA CYS A 334 -25.65 -15.83 12.22
C CYS A 334 -24.76 -16.92 12.82
N VAL A 335 -23.91 -16.59 13.80
CA VAL A 335 -22.92 -17.53 14.36
C VAL A 335 -23.27 -17.95 15.78
N TYR A 336 -23.69 -16.98 16.60
CA TYR A 336 -24.02 -17.19 18.03
C TYR A 336 -25.51 -16.93 18.34
N PRO A 337 -26.49 -17.40 17.53
CA PRO A 337 -27.89 -17.01 17.69
C PRO A 337 -28.45 -17.30 19.09
N TRP A 338 -29.15 -16.31 19.63
CA TRP A 338 -29.68 -16.27 20.97
C TRP A 338 -30.90 -17.19 21.21
N GLY A 339 -31.08 -17.57 22.48
CA GLY A 339 -32.30 -18.14 23.06
C GLY A 339 -32.63 -19.61 22.75
N ILE A 340 -33.21 -20.29 23.75
CA ILE A 340 -33.23 -21.77 23.84
C ILE A 340 -34.44 -22.39 23.13
N THR A 341 -35.56 -21.69 22.99
CA THR A 341 -36.81 -22.24 22.43
C THR A 341 -37.56 -21.23 21.56
N GLY A 342 -38.21 -21.69 20.47
CA GLY A 342 -39.16 -20.91 19.67
C GLY A 342 -38.55 -19.91 18.67
N ILE A 343 -37.23 -19.77 18.62
CA ILE A 343 -36.53 -18.79 17.77
C ILE A 343 -36.20 -19.37 16.40
N ASN A 344 -36.54 -18.64 15.34
CA ASN A 344 -36.10 -18.94 13.98
C ASN A 344 -34.73 -18.29 13.75
N ALA A 345 -33.66 -18.99 14.13
CA ALA A 345 -32.30 -18.49 14.04
C ALA A 345 -31.88 -18.11 12.60
N GLN A 346 -32.34 -18.87 11.60
CA GLN A 346 -32.10 -18.54 10.19
C GLN A 346 -32.74 -17.20 9.83
N ALA A 347 -34.02 -16.97 10.16
CA ALA A 347 -34.67 -15.70 9.87
C ALA A 347 -34.03 -14.51 10.61
N ASN A 348 -33.50 -14.73 11.82
CA ASN A 348 -32.74 -13.69 12.53
C ASN A 348 -31.42 -13.35 11.82
N CYS A 349 -30.67 -14.35 11.36
CA CYS A 349 -29.48 -14.16 10.54
C CYS A 349 -29.80 -13.44 9.21
N ASP A 350 -30.83 -13.90 8.50
CA ASP A 350 -31.30 -13.29 7.25
C ASP A 350 -31.69 -11.82 7.46
N ASN A 351 -32.38 -11.51 8.56
CA ASN A 351 -32.75 -10.14 8.93
C ASN A 351 -31.52 -9.28 9.24
N ALA A 352 -30.54 -9.79 9.99
CA ALA A 352 -29.30 -9.06 10.28
C ALA A 352 -28.49 -8.77 9.01
N LEU A 353 -28.36 -9.76 8.12
CA LEU A 353 -27.72 -9.59 6.80
C LEU A 353 -28.47 -8.59 5.92
N ASN A 354 -29.81 -8.59 5.94
CA ASN A 354 -30.62 -7.63 5.20
C ASN A 354 -30.50 -6.20 5.74
N GLN A 355 -30.41 -6.02 7.07
CA GLN A 355 -30.12 -4.72 7.69
C GLN A 355 -28.72 -4.21 7.32
N ALA A 356 -27.71 -5.09 7.36
CA ALA A 356 -26.35 -4.77 6.96
C ALA A 356 -26.26 -4.34 5.49
N ARG A 357 -26.91 -5.08 4.57
CA ARG A 357 -27.04 -4.71 3.16
C ARG A 357 -27.78 -3.39 2.93
N GLN A 358 -28.79 -3.06 3.75
CA GLN A 358 -29.45 -1.74 3.69
C GLN A 358 -28.52 -0.61 4.12
N ALA A 359 -27.66 -0.84 5.14
CA ALA A 359 -26.65 0.12 5.56
C ALA A 359 -25.54 0.33 4.50
N ILE A 360 -25.11 -0.75 3.83
CA ILE A 360 -24.20 -0.70 2.68
C ILE A 360 -24.85 -0.01 1.46
N GLY A 361 -26.16 -0.19 1.25
CA GLY A 361 -26.90 0.47 0.18
C GLY A 361 -27.18 1.97 0.41
N ASN A 362 -26.87 2.50 1.59
CA ASN A 362 -27.17 3.89 1.95
C ASN A 362 -25.99 4.82 1.63
N GLU A 363 -26.13 5.64 0.59
CA GLU A 363 -25.11 6.61 0.16
C GLU A 363 -24.71 7.62 1.24
N ALA A 364 -25.59 7.94 2.20
CA ALA A 364 -25.24 8.83 3.30
C ALA A 364 -24.12 8.27 4.19
N ASN A 365 -23.98 6.94 4.27
CA ASN A 365 -22.89 6.30 5.02
C ASN A 365 -21.55 6.41 4.28
N TRP A 366 -21.55 6.28 2.94
CA TRP A 366 -20.34 6.42 2.12
C TRP A 366 -19.90 7.88 1.96
N ALA A 367 -20.85 8.81 1.85
CA ALA A 367 -20.58 10.23 1.97
C ALA A 367 -19.90 10.56 3.30
N LYS A 368 -20.45 10.07 4.42
CA LYS A 368 -19.80 10.20 5.74
C LYS A 368 -18.40 9.58 5.74
N TYR A 369 -18.21 8.37 5.19
CA TYR A 369 -16.88 7.75 5.12
C TYR A 369 -15.89 8.67 4.41
N ARG A 370 -16.24 9.17 3.21
CA ARG A 370 -15.39 10.14 2.48
C ARG A 370 -15.07 11.37 3.30
N ASP A 371 -16.05 11.94 4.02
CA ASP A 371 -15.82 13.11 4.88
C ASP A 371 -14.80 12.81 5.99
N LYS A 372 -14.84 11.63 6.62
CA LYS A 372 -13.88 11.23 7.67
C LYS A 372 -12.50 10.89 7.09
N ALA A 373 -12.41 10.27 5.92
CA ALA A 373 -11.14 10.05 5.24
C ALA A 373 -10.49 11.40 4.81
N ASN A 374 -11.30 12.34 4.29
CA ASN A 374 -10.86 13.70 3.98
C ASN A 374 -10.48 14.49 5.24
N LEU A 375 -11.14 14.26 6.38
CA LEU A 375 -10.75 14.84 7.68
C LEU A 375 -9.34 14.38 8.08
N VAL A 376 -9.06 13.07 7.99
CA VAL A 376 -7.72 12.53 8.25
C VAL A 376 -6.69 13.14 7.29
N ILE A 377 -6.96 13.15 5.98
CA ILE A 377 -6.03 13.71 4.97
C ILE A 377 -5.77 15.21 5.19
N SER A 378 -6.81 15.99 5.52
CA SER A 378 -6.66 17.44 5.67
C SER A 378 -6.06 17.88 7.01
N GLN A 379 -6.37 17.18 8.11
CA GLN A 379 -5.97 17.58 9.46
C GLN A 379 -4.83 16.74 10.05
N ALA A 380 -4.82 15.42 9.82
CA ALA A 380 -3.79 14.54 10.38
C ALA A 380 -2.53 14.41 9.52
N LEU A 381 -2.61 14.58 8.19
CA LEU A 381 -1.47 14.34 7.30
C LEU A 381 -0.69 15.61 6.94
N ASN A 382 0.62 15.44 6.74
CA ASN A 382 1.49 16.41 6.08
C ASN A 382 1.05 16.64 4.61
N PRO A 383 1.53 17.71 3.92
CA PRO A 383 1.15 17.99 2.54
C PRO A 383 1.33 16.78 1.61
N GLU A 384 2.41 16.04 1.78
CA GLU A 384 2.73 14.84 0.99
C GLU A 384 2.37 13.53 1.71
N GLY A 385 1.40 13.56 2.64
CA GLY A 385 1.15 12.43 3.53
C GLY A 385 0.20 11.34 3.01
N VAL A 386 0.55 10.09 3.32
CA VAL A 386 -0.16 8.81 3.11
C VAL A 386 -1.45 8.56 3.90
N LEU A 387 -2.65 8.33 3.33
CA LEU A 387 -3.72 7.58 4.02
C LEU A 387 -3.83 6.13 3.53
N PHE A 388 -3.54 5.16 4.39
CA PHE A 388 -3.85 3.75 4.15
C PHE A 388 -5.23 3.40 4.70
N ILE A 389 -6.16 2.93 3.86
CA ILE A 389 -7.47 2.44 4.31
C ILE A 389 -7.51 0.93 4.15
N THR A 390 -7.73 0.20 5.25
CA THR A 390 -7.81 -1.26 5.23
C THR A 390 -9.21 -1.74 4.87
N GLY A 391 -9.30 -2.85 4.13
CA GLY A 391 -10.52 -3.64 4.07
C GLY A 391 -10.76 -4.48 5.33
N TYR A 392 -11.72 -5.39 5.23
CA TYR A 392 -12.02 -6.45 6.20
C TYR A 392 -11.74 -7.84 5.59
N ALA A 393 -11.35 -8.82 6.40
CA ALA A 393 -11.10 -10.18 5.91
C ALA A 393 -12.38 -11.05 5.94
N LYS A 394 -12.57 -11.94 4.96
CA LYS A 394 -13.70 -12.88 4.94
C LYS A 394 -13.57 -13.89 6.07
N PHE A 395 -14.65 -14.09 6.82
CA PHE A 395 -14.65 -14.95 8.00
C PHE A 395 -14.45 -16.44 7.67
N PHE A 396 -15.04 -16.91 6.57
CA PHE A 396 -15.01 -18.33 6.19
C PHE A 396 -14.19 -18.57 4.92
N ALA A 397 -13.59 -19.74 4.82
CA ALA A 397 -13.05 -20.25 3.57
C ALA A 397 -14.14 -20.25 2.46
N PRO A 398 -13.76 -20.19 1.17
CA PRO A 398 -14.70 -20.29 0.04
C PRO A 398 -15.64 -21.51 0.20
N PRO A 399 -16.95 -21.31 0.46
CA PRO A 399 -17.81 -22.42 0.89
C PRO A 399 -17.98 -23.49 -0.18
N VAL A 400 -17.92 -24.77 0.21
CA VAL A 400 -18.20 -25.91 -0.68
C VAL A 400 -19.45 -26.61 -0.19
N LYS A 401 -20.44 -26.78 -1.07
CA LYS A 401 -21.72 -27.39 -0.69
C LYS A 401 -21.54 -28.85 -0.29
N GLY A 402 -21.93 -29.19 0.94
CA GLY A 402 -21.75 -30.51 1.53
C GLY A 402 -20.35 -30.77 2.09
N ASP A 403 -19.52 -29.74 2.30
CA ASP A 403 -18.34 -29.84 3.15
C ASP A 403 -18.73 -30.10 4.62
N LYS A 404 -17.77 -30.47 5.48
CA LYS A 404 -18.04 -30.75 6.90
C LYS A 404 -18.53 -29.52 7.68
N CYS A 405 -18.27 -28.31 7.19
CA CYS A 405 -18.72 -27.09 7.85
C CYS A 405 -20.23 -26.86 7.69
N ASP A 406 -20.86 -27.43 6.65
CA ASP A 406 -22.33 -27.40 6.51
C ASP A 406 -23.08 -28.02 7.69
N ASP A 407 -22.42 -28.91 8.47
CA ASP A 407 -22.95 -29.54 9.68
C ASP A 407 -22.38 -28.95 10.99
N THR A 408 -21.52 -27.92 10.92
CA THR A 408 -20.82 -27.32 12.06
C THR A 408 -21.64 -26.25 12.78
N TYR A 409 -21.45 -26.16 14.10
CA TYR A 409 -22.04 -25.15 14.99
C TYR A 409 -20.93 -24.51 15.83
N PHE A 410 -20.91 -23.18 15.91
CA PHE A 410 -20.00 -22.47 16.83
C PHE A 410 -20.43 -22.65 18.30
N LEU A 411 -21.74 -22.71 18.56
CA LEU A 411 -22.32 -23.11 19.85
C LEU A 411 -22.77 -24.57 19.81
N ASP A 412 -21.82 -25.51 19.84
CA ASP A 412 -22.12 -26.94 19.98
C ASP A 412 -22.24 -27.36 21.46
N ILE A 413 -23.33 -26.93 22.10
CA ILE A 413 -23.68 -27.33 23.47
C ILE A 413 -25.01 -28.07 23.45
N PHE A 414 -24.99 -29.37 23.78
CA PHE A 414 -26.12 -30.27 23.54
C PHE A 414 -27.41 -29.89 24.28
N TRP A 415 -27.30 -29.28 25.48
CA TRP A 415 -28.45 -28.91 26.32
C TRP A 415 -28.95 -27.47 26.12
N VAL A 416 -28.09 -26.53 25.67
CA VAL A 416 -28.51 -25.19 25.18
C VAL A 416 -29.20 -25.32 23.82
N GLY A 417 -28.77 -26.32 23.05
CA GLY A 417 -29.37 -26.75 21.80
C GLY A 417 -28.76 -26.03 20.59
N ARG A 418 -28.31 -26.82 19.62
CA ARG A 418 -27.73 -26.37 18.36
C ARG A 418 -28.76 -25.60 17.51
N LYS A 419 -28.54 -24.30 17.25
CA LYS A 419 -29.57 -23.40 16.63
C LYS A 419 -29.40 -23.12 15.13
N LEU A 420 -28.19 -22.81 14.68
CA LEU A 420 -27.91 -22.47 13.28
C LEU A 420 -26.61 -23.12 12.82
N LYS A 421 -26.70 -23.91 11.74
CA LYS A 421 -25.55 -24.54 11.08
C LYS A 421 -24.82 -23.52 10.22
N MET A 422 -23.50 -23.65 10.10
CA MET A 422 -22.68 -22.87 9.16
C MET A 422 -22.82 -23.40 7.73
N THR A 423 -24.06 -23.50 7.24
CA THR A 423 -24.38 -23.98 5.90
C THR A 423 -23.67 -23.16 4.82
N TYR A 424 -23.47 -23.76 3.66
CA TYR A 424 -22.98 -23.13 2.44
C TYR A 424 -23.66 -21.78 2.21
N THR A 425 -24.99 -21.73 2.32
CA THR A 425 -25.79 -20.50 2.17
C THR A 425 -25.50 -19.46 3.27
N THR A 426 -25.37 -19.87 4.53
CA THR A 426 -25.04 -18.96 5.64
C THR A 426 -23.64 -18.35 5.45
N ARG A 427 -22.63 -19.20 5.23
CA ARG A 427 -21.24 -18.76 5.01
C ARG A 427 -21.08 -17.92 3.76
N GLN A 428 -21.73 -18.30 2.67
CA GLN A 428 -21.71 -17.53 1.43
C GLN A 428 -22.30 -16.13 1.65
N ALA A 429 -23.44 -16.02 2.33
CA ALA A 429 -24.06 -14.72 2.58
C ALA A 429 -23.22 -13.83 3.52
N MET A 430 -22.57 -14.41 4.55
CA MET A 430 -21.66 -13.68 5.45
C MET A 430 -20.37 -13.24 4.74
N ASN A 431 -19.78 -14.09 3.90
CA ASN A 431 -18.61 -13.73 3.11
C ASN A 431 -18.95 -12.66 2.04
N GLN A 432 -20.10 -12.78 1.37
CA GLN A 432 -20.58 -11.79 0.39
C GLN A 432 -20.79 -10.42 1.04
N PHE A 433 -21.30 -10.37 2.29
CA PHE A 433 -21.41 -9.13 3.06
C PHE A 433 -20.05 -8.42 3.22
N VAL A 434 -18.99 -9.16 3.56
CA VAL A 434 -17.63 -8.60 3.67
C VAL A 434 -17.09 -8.17 2.29
N GLU A 435 -17.34 -8.95 1.24
CA GLU A 435 -16.98 -8.59 -0.14
C GLU A 435 -17.68 -7.30 -0.62
N GLU A 436 -18.96 -7.11 -0.30
CA GLU A 436 -19.74 -5.91 -0.62
C GLU A 436 -19.17 -4.66 0.08
N VAL A 437 -18.80 -4.76 1.36
CA VAL A 437 -18.13 -3.68 2.10
C VAL A 437 -16.77 -3.34 1.47
N ASN A 438 -15.93 -4.34 1.20
CA ASN A 438 -14.61 -4.15 0.61
C ASN A 438 -14.67 -3.54 -0.79
N ALA A 439 -15.63 -3.97 -1.61
CA ALA A 439 -15.86 -3.39 -2.93
C ALA A 439 -16.28 -1.91 -2.83
N LYS A 440 -17.18 -1.59 -1.89
CA LYS A 440 -17.65 -0.21 -1.67
C LYS A 440 -16.61 0.72 -1.05
N ILE A 441 -15.73 0.24 -0.16
CA ILE A 441 -14.57 1.01 0.30
C ILE A 441 -13.69 1.41 -0.90
N GLN A 442 -13.47 0.49 -1.84
CA GLN A 442 -12.74 0.79 -3.06
C GLN A 442 -13.50 1.81 -3.94
N THR A 443 -14.73 1.51 -4.37
CA THR A 443 -15.42 2.34 -5.37
C THR A 443 -15.97 3.67 -4.86
N GLU A 444 -16.41 3.75 -3.60
CA GLU A 444 -17.05 4.95 -3.04
C GLU A 444 -16.12 5.82 -2.20
N VAL A 445 -14.94 5.31 -1.80
CA VAL A 445 -13.98 6.05 -0.97
C VAL A 445 -12.65 6.17 -1.68
N ILE A 446 -12.01 5.06 -2.04
CA ILE A 446 -10.67 5.07 -2.65
C ILE A 446 -10.70 5.61 -4.09
N ASP A 447 -11.66 5.23 -4.93
CA ASP A 447 -11.72 5.78 -6.30
C ASP A 447 -12.11 7.27 -6.32
N GLN A 448 -12.69 7.79 -5.24
CA GLN A 448 -13.06 9.21 -5.10
C GLN A 448 -11.90 10.06 -4.54
N ILE A 449 -11.11 9.52 -3.60
CA ILE A 449 -10.02 10.22 -2.90
C ILE A 449 -8.66 9.92 -3.55
N GLY A 450 -8.48 8.72 -4.09
CA GLY A 450 -7.28 8.27 -4.81
C GLY A 450 -7.01 9.05 -6.10
N LEU A 451 -7.99 9.77 -6.64
CA LEU A 451 -7.80 10.71 -7.76
C LEU A 451 -6.85 11.89 -7.42
N ILE A 452 -6.57 12.14 -6.13
CA ILE A 452 -5.52 13.06 -5.68
C ILE A 452 -4.27 12.32 -5.13
N ASN A 453 -4.14 11.01 -5.38
CA ASN A 453 -3.05 10.13 -4.92
C ASN A 453 -2.80 10.09 -3.39
N LYS A 454 -3.76 10.53 -2.57
CA LYS A 454 -3.60 10.61 -1.09
C LYS A 454 -4.19 9.44 -0.30
N ALA A 455 -4.77 8.44 -0.98
CA ALA A 455 -5.35 7.28 -0.30
C ALA A 455 -5.02 5.98 -1.03
N VAL A 456 -4.63 4.97 -0.25
CA VAL A 456 -4.21 3.63 -0.71
C VAL A 456 -5.09 2.58 -0.05
N TYR A 457 -5.69 1.70 -0.85
CA TYR A 457 -6.44 0.56 -0.32
C TYR A 457 -5.51 -0.59 0.06
N ILE A 458 -5.62 -1.08 1.29
CA ILE A 458 -4.92 -2.28 1.75
C ILE A 458 -5.89 -3.46 1.77
N ASN A 459 -5.76 -4.33 0.76
CA ASN A 459 -6.48 -5.59 0.70
C ASN A 459 -5.92 -6.60 1.72
N ILE A 460 -6.60 -6.70 2.86
CA ILE A 460 -6.32 -7.65 3.93
C ILE A 460 -7.03 -9.01 3.76
N ASP A 461 -7.73 -9.28 2.66
CA ASP A 461 -8.41 -10.58 2.39
C ASP A 461 -7.74 -11.38 1.25
N ASP A 462 -6.51 -11.02 0.92
CA ASP A 462 -5.74 -11.60 -0.20
C ASP A 462 -5.67 -13.14 -0.14
N PRO A 463 -6.23 -13.86 -1.13
CA PRO A 463 -6.21 -15.32 -1.16
C PRO A 463 -4.81 -15.93 -1.11
N LYS A 464 -3.76 -15.21 -1.55
CA LYS A 464 -2.37 -15.70 -1.44
C LYS A 464 -1.89 -15.85 -0.01
N THR A 465 -2.48 -15.10 0.92
CA THR A 465 -2.05 -15.06 2.33
C THR A 465 -3.11 -15.59 3.29
N TRP A 466 -4.39 -15.54 2.93
CA TRP A 466 -5.49 -15.93 3.82
C TRP A 466 -6.10 -17.31 3.56
N ASN A 467 -5.78 -17.95 2.44
CA ASN A 467 -6.22 -19.34 2.21
C ASN A 467 -5.49 -20.28 3.18
N GLY A 468 -6.25 -21.11 3.89
CA GLY A 468 -5.77 -21.96 4.98
C GLY A 468 -5.91 -21.33 6.37
N HIS A 469 -6.38 -20.08 6.49
CA HIS A 469 -6.38 -19.32 7.75
C HIS A 469 -7.75 -18.79 8.20
N ARG A 470 -8.82 -19.04 7.43
CA ARG A 470 -10.20 -18.66 7.79
C ARG A 470 -10.89 -19.74 8.63
N PHE A 471 -12.11 -19.47 9.10
CA PHE A 471 -12.98 -20.55 9.60
C PHE A 471 -13.36 -21.50 8.46
N CYS A 472 -13.52 -22.78 8.77
CA CYS A 472 -13.96 -23.82 7.83
C CYS A 472 -13.05 -24.03 6.61
N GLU A 473 -11.74 -23.84 6.79
CA GLU A 473 -10.72 -24.19 5.80
C GLU A 473 -10.63 -25.72 5.61
N PRO A 474 -10.50 -26.25 4.37
CA PRO A 474 -10.45 -27.70 4.12
C PRO A 474 -9.30 -28.45 4.82
N ALA A 475 -8.21 -27.76 5.15
CA ALA A 475 -7.10 -28.33 5.95
C ALA A 475 -7.49 -28.59 7.42
N ASN A 476 -8.58 -27.97 7.87
CA ASN A 476 -9.10 -28.01 9.24
C ASN A 476 -10.45 -28.72 9.31
N ASP A 477 -10.69 -29.63 8.38
CA ASP A 477 -11.91 -30.44 8.27
C ASP A 477 -12.27 -31.22 9.55
N ASP A 478 -11.30 -31.58 10.41
CA ASP A 478 -11.57 -32.28 11.68
C ASP A 478 -11.96 -31.33 12.84
N ASP A 479 -11.71 -30.02 12.69
CA ASP A 479 -12.22 -28.96 13.56
C ASP A 479 -12.42 -27.67 12.74
N PRO A 480 -13.59 -27.51 12.08
CA PRO A 480 -13.82 -26.38 11.18
C PRO A 480 -13.89 -25.01 11.88
N VAL A 481 -13.96 -24.96 13.23
CA VAL A 481 -13.84 -23.71 13.99
C VAL A 481 -12.37 -23.39 14.31
N GLY A 482 -11.49 -24.40 14.34
CA GLY A 482 -10.07 -24.25 14.64
C GLY A 482 -9.85 -24.02 16.13
N ARG A 483 -10.23 -24.98 16.97
CA ARG A 483 -10.02 -24.95 18.42
C ARG A 483 -8.82 -25.80 18.81
N GLY A 484 -8.43 -25.70 20.09
CA GLY A 484 -7.35 -26.51 20.66
C GLY A 484 -6.04 -26.40 19.88
N ALA A 485 -5.51 -27.54 19.40
CA ALA A 485 -4.21 -27.61 18.74
C ALA A 485 -4.13 -26.87 17.38
N LYS A 486 -5.27 -26.52 16.76
CA LYS A 486 -5.34 -25.78 15.48
C LYS A 486 -5.68 -24.30 15.67
N ALA A 487 -5.76 -23.81 16.91
CA ALA A 487 -6.19 -22.44 17.20
C ALA A 487 -5.29 -21.35 16.60
N GLU A 488 -4.00 -21.62 16.39
CA GLU A 488 -3.07 -20.67 15.74
C GLU A 488 -3.17 -20.69 14.20
N GLU A 489 -3.73 -21.75 13.61
CA GLU A 489 -3.90 -21.85 12.16
C GLU A 489 -5.06 -20.95 11.68
N VAL A 490 -6.14 -20.85 12.46
CA VAL A 490 -7.29 -19.99 12.17
C VAL A 490 -7.09 -18.59 12.74
N TRP A 491 -6.96 -17.59 11.87
CA TRP A 491 -6.60 -16.21 12.24
C TRP A 491 -7.74 -15.35 12.79
N PHE A 492 -8.91 -15.92 13.08
CA PHE A 492 -9.99 -15.22 13.77
C PHE A 492 -10.17 -15.78 15.19
N ASN A 493 -10.58 -14.91 16.11
CA ASN A 493 -11.02 -15.30 17.43
C ASN A 493 -12.44 -15.88 17.40
N ASP A 494 -12.70 -16.92 18.17
CA ASP A 494 -14.03 -17.41 18.52
C ASP A 494 -14.27 -17.32 20.03
N ILE A 495 -15.48 -17.63 20.49
CA ILE A 495 -15.84 -17.56 21.92
C ILE A 495 -15.03 -18.52 22.81
N THR A 496 -14.39 -19.54 22.22
CA THR A 496 -13.55 -20.53 22.92
C THR A 496 -12.05 -20.25 22.81
N THR A 497 -11.65 -19.23 22.04
CA THR A 497 -10.23 -18.90 21.82
C THR A 497 -9.57 -18.43 23.11
N VAL A 498 -8.42 -19.00 23.46
CA VAL A 498 -7.67 -18.60 24.66
C VAL A 498 -6.93 -17.29 24.39
N LEU A 499 -7.38 -16.20 25.00
CA LEU A 499 -6.73 -14.90 24.86
C LEU A 499 -5.50 -14.76 25.81
N ASP A 500 -4.47 -14.08 25.31
CA ASP A 500 -3.25 -13.73 26.06
C ASP A 500 -3.53 -12.80 27.25
N GLU A 501 -4.47 -11.88 27.06
CA GLU A 501 -4.94 -10.93 28.05
C GLU A 501 -6.12 -11.51 28.82
N LYS A 502 -6.12 -11.32 30.14
CA LYS A 502 -7.14 -11.86 31.06
C LYS A 502 -7.67 -10.83 32.05
N GLY A 503 -7.28 -9.57 31.90
CA GLY A 503 -7.81 -8.46 32.69
C GLY A 503 -9.20 -7.99 32.25
N ASP A 504 -9.84 -7.21 33.12
CA ASP A 504 -11.13 -6.58 32.83
C ASP A 504 -10.97 -5.49 31.75
N TRP A 505 -11.70 -5.65 30.65
CA TRP A 505 -11.84 -4.62 29.62
C TRP A 505 -13.01 -3.67 29.96
N ASN A 506 -12.72 -2.37 30.08
CA ASN A 506 -13.74 -1.36 30.36
C ASN A 506 -13.92 -0.42 29.15
N PRO A 507 -14.81 -0.71 28.18
CA PRO A 507 -14.88 -0.03 26.90
C PRO A 507 -15.01 1.50 27.02
N ALA A 508 -14.28 2.22 26.16
CA ALA A 508 -14.32 3.68 26.08
C ALA A 508 -15.71 4.23 25.73
N LEU A 509 -16.47 3.49 24.91
CA LEU A 509 -17.82 3.82 24.48
C LEU A 509 -18.73 2.58 24.59
N THR A 510 -19.97 2.79 25.03
CA THR A 510 -21.06 1.82 24.84
C THR A 510 -21.83 2.18 23.57
N ASN A 511 -21.72 1.32 22.57
CA ASN A 511 -22.22 1.50 21.20
C ASN A 511 -23.08 0.30 20.77
N SER A 512 -23.44 0.22 19.49
CA SER A 512 -24.21 -0.87 18.89
C SER A 512 -23.53 -2.24 18.98
N GLU A 513 -22.22 -2.33 18.73
CA GLU A 513 -21.44 -3.57 18.84
C GLU A 513 -21.47 -4.12 20.26
N VAL A 514 -21.08 -3.29 21.23
CA VAL A 514 -21.02 -3.65 22.65
C VAL A 514 -22.41 -4.00 23.20
N ALA A 515 -23.44 -3.22 22.83
CA ALA A 515 -24.82 -3.48 23.27
C ALA A 515 -25.41 -4.78 22.69
N VAL A 516 -25.03 -5.16 21.46
CA VAL A 516 -25.43 -6.44 20.84
C VAL A 516 -24.82 -7.62 21.60
N TRP A 517 -23.55 -7.54 21.98
CA TRP A 517 -22.90 -8.57 22.80
C TRP A 517 -23.44 -8.62 24.23
N ASP A 518 -23.66 -7.49 24.89
CA ASP A 518 -24.27 -7.43 26.22
C ASP A 518 -25.68 -8.06 26.23
N ALA A 519 -26.50 -7.76 25.21
CA ALA A 519 -27.84 -8.32 25.06
C ALA A 519 -27.81 -9.84 24.76
N TRP A 520 -26.82 -10.29 23.98
CA TRP A 520 -26.58 -11.72 23.75
C TRP A 520 -26.21 -12.44 25.05
N ALA A 521 -25.24 -11.90 25.80
CA ALA A 521 -24.77 -12.48 27.06
C ALA A 521 -25.89 -12.56 28.11
N ALA A 522 -26.72 -11.52 28.21
CA ALA A 522 -27.90 -11.51 29.07
C ALA A 522 -28.99 -12.53 28.69
N SER A 523 -28.93 -13.12 27.48
CA SER A 523 -29.85 -14.17 27.03
C SER A 523 -29.39 -15.59 27.38
N LEU A 524 -28.16 -15.77 27.86
CA LEU A 524 -27.57 -17.08 28.15
C LEU A 524 -28.07 -17.65 29.49
N PRO A 525 -28.17 -18.99 29.62
CA PRO A 525 -28.36 -19.65 30.92
C PRO A 525 -27.27 -19.28 31.92
N ALA A 526 -27.64 -19.19 33.20
CA ALA A 526 -26.68 -18.91 34.28
C ALA A 526 -25.55 -19.95 34.41
N ASN A 527 -25.76 -21.19 33.96
CA ASN A 527 -24.76 -22.26 33.94
C ASN A 527 -24.03 -22.40 32.58
N PHE A 528 -24.23 -21.48 31.63
CA PHE A 528 -23.55 -21.54 30.33
C PHE A 528 -22.03 -21.39 30.47
N THR A 529 -21.59 -20.58 31.43
CA THR A 529 -20.17 -20.31 31.71
C THR A 529 -19.45 -21.48 32.38
N ASP A 530 -20.20 -22.46 32.90
CA ASP A 530 -19.65 -23.68 33.50
C ASP A 530 -19.27 -24.72 32.43
N GLU A 531 -19.67 -24.52 31.18
CA GLU A 531 -19.39 -25.45 30.08
C GLU A 531 -17.89 -25.43 29.69
N PRO A 532 -17.24 -26.60 29.57
CA PRO A 532 -15.84 -26.70 29.16
C PRO A 532 -15.57 -25.97 27.83
N GLY A 533 -14.61 -25.05 27.85
CA GLY A 533 -14.26 -24.22 26.69
C GLY A 533 -15.10 -22.94 26.52
N PHE A 534 -16.23 -22.80 27.22
CA PHE A 534 -17.11 -21.62 27.12
C PHE A 534 -17.04 -20.67 28.33
N GLY A 535 -16.14 -20.91 29.30
CA GLY A 535 -15.88 -19.96 30.38
C GLY A 535 -15.48 -18.55 29.90
N GLY A 536 -14.92 -18.45 28.68
CA GLY A 536 -14.69 -17.17 28.00
C GLY A 536 -15.96 -16.36 27.77
N ALA A 537 -17.13 -16.98 27.61
CA ALA A 537 -18.41 -16.28 27.42
C ALA A 537 -18.87 -15.48 28.64
N ALA A 538 -18.27 -15.66 29.82
CA ALA A 538 -18.45 -14.75 30.96
C ALA A 538 -17.77 -13.38 30.74
N SER A 539 -16.74 -13.34 29.90
CA SER A 539 -15.91 -12.17 29.67
C SER A 539 -16.44 -11.34 28.50
N ARG A 540 -16.83 -10.10 28.81
CA ARG A 540 -17.21 -9.09 27.80
C ARG A 540 -16.11 -8.86 26.76
N TYR A 541 -14.85 -8.96 27.18
CA TYR A 541 -13.68 -8.87 26.30
C TYR A 541 -13.65 -10.02 25.28
N GLN A 542 -13.86 -11.27 25.73
CA GLN A 542 -13.92 -12.43 24.83
C GLN A 542 -15.05 -12.30 23.82
N GLN A 543 -16.25 -11.91 24.28
CA GLN A 543 -17.42 -11.69 23.44
C GLN A 543 -17.11 -10.72 22.30
N ASN A 544 -16.61 -9.53 22.64
CA ASN A 544 -16.32 -8.49 21.66
C ASN A 544 -15.07 -8.81 20.81
N SER A 545 -14.16 -9.68 21.27
CA SER A 545 -13.04 -10.16 20.43
C SER A 545 -13.47 -11.13 19.33
N CYS A 546 -14.64 -11.77 19.44
CA CYS A 546 -15.09 -12.76 18.45
C CYS A 546 -15.13 -12.17 17.03
N PHE A 547 -14.63 -12.94 16.07
CA PHE A 547 -14.54 -12.57 14.64
C PHE A 547 -13.60 -11.39 14.33
N HIS A 548 -12.82 -10.93 15.32
CA HIS A 548 -11.67 -10.05 15.09
C HIS A 548 -10.40 -10.85 14.77
N PRO A 549 -9.44 -10.26 14.03
CA PRO A 549 -8.21 -10.93 13.64
C PRO A 549 -7.26 -11.19 14.83
N LYS A 550 -6.50 -12.28 14.76
CA LYS A 550 -5.38 -12.60 15.65
C LYS A 550 -4.11 -11.86 15.23
N ALA A 551 -3.11 -11.88 16.10
CA ALA A 551 -1.80 -11.25 15.86
C ALA A 551 -1.16 -11.65 14.51
N ALA A 552 -1.33 -12.90 14.05
CA ALA A 552 -0.81 -13.36 12.77
C ALA A 552 -1.42 -12.63 11.56
N ALA A 553 -2.74 -12.47 11.51
CA ALA A 553 -3.41 -11.68 10.47
C ALA A 553 -3.01 -10.20 10.52
N HIS A 554 -2.92 -9.62 11.71
CA HIS A 554 -2.43 -8.25 11.88
C HIS A 554 -0.97 -8.08 11.41
N ARG A 555 -0.12 -9.10 11.57
CA ARG A 555 1.27 -9.09 11.05
C ARG A 555 1.27 -8.97 9.54
N VAL A 556 0.38 -9.69 8.85
CA VAL A 556 0.22 -9.62 7.39
C VAL A 556 -0.19 -8.23 6.94
N THR A 557 -1.15 -7.60 7.62
CA THR A 557 -1.56 -6.22 7.32
C THR A 557 -0.42 -5.23 7.51
N ALA A 558 0.32 -5.35 8.62
CA ALA A 558 1.50 -4.53 8.88
C ALA A 558 2.60 -4.72 7.82
N LEU A 559 2.91 -5.96 7.44
CA LEU A 559 3.86 -6.28 6.38
C LEU A 559 3.44 -5.73 5.01
N LYS A 560 2.13 -5.78 4.67
CA LYS A 560 1.62 -5.21 3.42
C LYS A 560 1.79 -3.68 3.36
N ILE A 561 1.53 -2.97 4.45
CA ILE A 561 1.75 -1.51 4.53
C ILE A 561 3.25 -1.21 4.48
N SER A 562 4.07 -1.94 5.24
CA SER A 562 5.53 -1.77 5.24
C SER A 562 6.17 -2.03 3.87
N LEU A 563 5.69 -3.03 3.12
CA LEU A 563 6.14 -3.33 1.77
C LEU A 563 5.67 -2.27 0.77
N TRP A 564 4.44 -1.76 0.90
CA TRP A 564 3.98 -0.65 0.07
C TRP A 564 4.87 0.59 0.31
N LEU A 565 5.20 0.88 1.58
CA LEU A 565 6.07 1.99 1.95
C LEU A 565 7.52 1.82 1.46
N SER A 566 8.07 0.61 1.42
CA SER A 566 9.40 0.41 0.82
C SER A 566 9.37 0.49 -0.71
N GLN A 567 8.24 0.24 -1.36
CA GLN A 567 8.11 0.30 -2.82
C GLN A 567 7.63 1.66 -3.37
N ASN A 568 6.91 2.45 -2.56
CA ASN A 568 6.20 3.66 -2.99
C ASN A 568 6.22 4.79 -1.94
N GLY A 569 6.76 4.56 -0.74
CA GLY A 569 6.62 5.44 0.43
C GLY A 569 7.54 6.66 0.43
N HIS A 570 7.78 7.23 -0.74
CA HIS A 570 8.68 8.35 -0.98
C HIS A 570 7.89 9.55 -1.46
N TRP A 571 8.02 10.68 -0.76
CA TRP A 571 7.22 11.89 -1.00
C TRP A 571 7.98 13.20 -0.78
#